data_AF-C5BRZ7-F1
#
_entry.id   AF-C5BRZ7-F1
#
_cell.length_a   1.000
_cell.length_b   1.000
_cell.length_c   1.000
_cell.angle_alpha   90.00
_cell.angle_beta   90.00
_cell.angle_gamma   90.00
#
_symmetry.space_group_name_H-M   'P 1'
#
loop_
_entity.id
_entity.type
_entity.pdbx_description
1 polymer ?
#
loop_
_entity_poly.entity_id
_entity_poly.type
_entity_poly.pdbx_seq_one_letter_code
_entity_poly.pdbx_strand_id
1 'polypeptide(L)'
;MSVISSAHFSLIRARKELQKSFREEDWDALRDWDRKLGDCLSHALDDPQRDTSALVNEMESVLKLYAEIVAQLPEQASAEAKILRAVPRPKRVQVDDA
;
A
#
# COMPACT_ATOMS: atom_id res chain seq x y z
N MET A 1 -2.69 4.15 24.56
CA MET A 1 -3.76 3.79 23.60
C MET A 1 -3.75 4.84 22.50
N SER A 2 -3.14 4.55 21.35
CA SER A 2 -3.15 5.48 20.21
C SER A 2 -4.52 5.36 19.54
N VAL A 3 -5.31 6.42 19.60
CA VAL A 3 -6.61 6.48 18.91
C VAL A 3 -6.29 6.57 17.43
N ILE A 4 -6.54 5.49 16.69
CA ILE A 4 -6.33 5.46 15.24
C ILE A 4 -7.36 6.39 14.61
N SER A 5 -6.91 7.34 13.79
CA SER A 5 -7.82 8.26 13.12
C SER A 5 -8.73 7.50 12.15
N SER A 6 -9.93 8.03 11.91
CA SER A 6 -10.92 7.41 11.02
C SER A 6 -10.39 7.26 9.59
N ALA A 7 -9.56 8.20 9.14
CA ALA A 7 -8.88 8.16 7.85
C ALA A 7 -7.88 6.99 7.79
N HIS A 8 -7.06 6.82 8.83
CA HIS A 8 -6.12 5.72 8.94
C HIS A 8 -6.84 4.35 9.00
N PHE A 9 -7.94 4.25 9.75
CA PHE A 9 -8.75 3.03 9.80
C PHE A 9 -9.33 2.66 8.42
N SER A 10 -9.81 3.67 7.68
CA SER A 10 -10.35 3.48 6.32
C SER A 10 -9.29 2.98 5.36
N LEU A 11 -8.05 3.50 5.47
CA LEU A 11 -6.90 3.04 4.70
C LEU A 11 -6.56 1.57 4.98
N ILE A 12 -6.48 1.17 6.25
CA ILE A 12 -6.24 -0.23 6.64
C ILE A 12 -7.31 -1.14 6.05
N ARG A 13 -8.58 -0.72 6.12
CA ARG A 13 -9.69 -1.50 5.59
C ARG A 13 -9.57 -1.66 4.08
N ALA A 14 -9.36 -0.58 3.35
CA ALA A 14 -9.21 -0.62 1.90
C ALA A 14 -8.06 -1.55 1.48
N ARG A 15 -6.91 -1.52 2.17
CA ARG A 15 -5.79 -2.44 1.90
C ARG A 15 -6.18 -3.90 2.12
N LYS A 16 -6.90 -4.21 3.20
CA LYS A 16 -7.34 -5.58 3.50
C LYS A 16 -8.33 -6.10 2.45
N GLU A 17 -9.25 -5.26 1.99
CA GLU A 17 -10.19 -5.64 0.93
C GLU A 17 -9.48 -5.81 -0.41
N LEU A 18 -8.53 -4.93 -0.76
CA LEU A 18 -7.69 -5.10 -1.95
C LEU A 18 -6.93 -6.44 -1.91
N GLN A 19 -6.31 -6.75 -0.76
CA GLN A 19 -5.60 -8.01 -0.57
C GLN A 19 -6.54 -9.21 -0.68
N LYS A 20 -7.77 -9.09 -0.20
CA LYS A 20 -8.78 -10.14 -0.30
C LYS A 20 -9.19 -10.35 -1.76
N SER A 21 -9.55 -9.30 -2.48
CA SER A 21 -9.91 -9.37 -3.90
C SER A 21 -8.79 -9.98 -4.75
N PHE A 22 -7.53 -9.68 -4.43
CA PHE A 22 -6.39 -10.31 -5.08
C PHE A 22 -6.34 -11.84 -4.84
N ARG A 23 -6.53 -12.29 -3.60
CA ARG A 23 -6.54 -13.73 -3.27
C ARG A 23 -7.72 -14.48 -3.87
N GLU A 24 -8.84 -13.79 -4.05
CA GLU A 24 -10.06 -14.34 -4.66
C GLU A 24 -10.04 -14.25 -6.20
N GLU A 25 -8.96 -13.72 -6.79
CA GLU A 25 -8.81 -13.47 -8.24
C GLU A 25 -9.94 -12.59 -8.81
N ASP A 26 -10.58 -11.77 -7.98
CA ASP A 26 -11.61 -10.82 -8.37
C ASP A 26 -10.96 -9.51 -8.86
N TRP A 27 -10.60 -9.50 -10.14
CA TRP A 27 -9.89 -8.39 -10.79
C TRP A 27 -10.74 -7.12 -10.92
N ASP A 28 -12.07 -7.23 -10.92
CA ASP A 28 -12.97 -6.07 -10.97
C ASP A 28 -12.99 -5.39 -9.60
N ALA A 29 -13.22 -6.17 -8.54
CA ALA A 29 -13.14 -5.65 -7.19
C ALA A 29 -11.73 -5.14 -6.84
N LEU A 30 -10.67 -5.79 -7.34
CA LEU A 30 -9.30 -5.34 -7.14
C LEU A 30 -9.09 -3.91 -7.67
N ARG A 31 -9.59 -3.62 -8.88
CA ARG A 31 -9.50 -2.28 -9.48
C ARG A 31 -10.32 -1.23 -8.71
N ASP A 32 -11.50 -1.59 -8.24
CA ASP A 32 -12.33 -0.69 -7.44
C ASP A 32 -11.69 -0.37 -6.09
N TRP A 33 -11.13 -1.38 -5.42
CA TRP A 33 -10.41 -1.20 -4.16
C TRP A 33 -9.09 -0.46 -4.34
N ASP A 34 -8.41 -0.60 -5.48
CA ASP A 34 -7.19 0.15 -5.81
C ASP A 34 -7.47 1.65 -5.86
N ARG A 35 -8.50 2.05 -6.62
CA ARG A 35 -8.95 3.45 -6.67
C ARG A 35 -9.32 3.96 -5.29
N LYS A 36 -10.10 3.19 -4.53
CA LYS A 36 -10.56 3.57 -3.20
C LYS A 36 -9.42 3.66 -2.18
N LEU A 37 -8.38 2.83 -2.34
CA LEU A 37 -7.18 2.89 -1.51
C LEU A 37 -6.43 4.21 -1.75
N GLY A 38 -6.33 4.65 -3.01
CA GLY A 38 -5.79 5.96 -3.36
C GLY A 38 -6.52 7.11 -2.67
N ASP A 39 -7.86 7.11 -2.71
CA ASP A 39 -8.68 8.13 -2.03
C ASP A 39 -8.47 8.12 -0.51
N CYS A 40 -8.42 6.92 0.10
CA CYS A 40 -8.17 6.77 1.53
C CYS A 40 -6.76 7.27 1.93
N LEU A 41 -5.77 7.09 1.05
CA LEU A 41 -4.40 7.54 1.28
C LEU A 41 -4.31 9.06 1.27
N SER A 42 -4.94 9.72 0.28
CA SER A 42 -5.04 11.18 0.24
C SER A 42 -5.70 11.73 1.51
N HIS A 43 -6.84 11.15 1.92
CA HIS A 43 -7.51 11.58 3.15
C HIS A 43 -6.68 11.35 4.41
N ALA A 44 -5.93 10.24 4.50
CA ALA A 44 -5.07 9.95 5.65
C ALA A 44 -3.84 10.88 5.71
N LEU A 45 -3.35 11.34 4.56
CA LEU A 45 -2.27 12.33 4.47
C LEU A 45 -2.76 13.73 4.86
N ASP A 46 -3.98 14.10 4.49
CA ASP A 46 -4.55 15.42 4.81
C ASP A 46 -5.13 15.52 6.23
N ASP A 47 -5.23 14.40 6.95
CA ASP A 47 -5.75 14.36 8.31
C ASP A 47 -4.83 15.09 9.30
N PRO A 48 -5.30 16.20 9.94
CA PRO A 48 -4.50 16.97 10.90
C PRO A 48 -4.20 16.19 12.19
N GLN A 49 -4.92 15.11 12.47
CA GLN A 49 -4.67 14.22 13.61
C GLN A 49 -3.93 12.95 13.21
N ARG A 50 -3.30 12.90 12.03
CA ARG A 50 -2.60 11.70 11.56
C ARG A 50 -1.45 11.32 12.49
N ASP A 51 -1.39 10.04 12.83
CA ASP A 51 -0.19 9.43 13.38
C ASP A 51 0.75 9.13 12.20
N THR A 52 1.78 9.98 12.03
CA THR A 52 2.72 9.88 10.91
C THR A 52 3.47 8.54 10.90
N SER A 53 3.85 8.03 12.08
CA SER A 53 4.56 6.75 12.17
C SER A 53 3.66 5.59 11.75
N ALA A 54 2.43 5.57 12.26
CA ALA A 54 1.45 4.57 11.85
C ALA A 54 1.18 4.66 10.35
N LEU A 55 0.96 5.86 9.80
CA LEU A 55 0.65 6.06 8.38
C LEU A 55 1.78 5.55 7.47
N VAL A 56 3.04 5.85 7.80
CA VAL A 56 4.20 5.34 7.06
C VAL A 56 4.24 3.80 7.08
N ASN A 57 4.00 3.18 8.23
CA ASN A 57 3.94 1.71 8.33
C ASN A 57 2.82 1.11 7.47
N GLU A 58 1.67 1.78 7.39
CA GLU A 58 0.58 1.35 6.52
C GLU A 58 0.93 1.53 5.04
N MET A 59 1.59 2.64 4.66
CA MET A 59 2.09 2.84 3.30
C MET A 59 3.11 1.77 2.88
N GLU A 60 4.04 1.40 3.76
CA GLU A 60 4.95 0.28 3.50
C GLU A 60 4.18 -1.04 3.27
N SER A 61 3.10 -1.27 4.02
CA SER A 61 2.28 -2.46 3.89
C SER A 61 1.50 -2.49 2.56
N VAL A 62 1.02 -1.33 2.11
CA VAL A 62 0.41 -1.15 0.79
C VAL A 62 1.42 -1.45 -0.32
N LEU A 63 2.64 -0.88 -0.25
CA LEU A 63 3.67 -1.12 -1.26
C LEU A 63 4.10 -2.60 -1.33
N LYS A 64 4.19 -3.28 -0.18
CA LYS A 64 4.46 -4.73 -0.13
C LYS A 64 3.36 -5.53 -0.84
N LEU A 65 2.09 -5.18 -0.62
CA LEU A 65 0.97 -5.83 -1.30
C LEU A 65 1.06 -5.66 -2.82
N TYR A 66 1.35 -4.45 -3.32
CA TYR A 66 1.55 -4.25 -4.76
C TYR A 66 2.73 -5.05 -5.30
N ALA A 67 3.84 -5.13 -4.57
CA ALA A 67 4.99 -5.94 -4.97
C ALA A 67 4.62 -7.43 -5.07
N GLU A 68 3.80 -7.94 -4.14
CA GLU A 68 3.27 -9.31 -4.18
C GLU A 68 2.37 -9.54 -5.39
N ILE A 69 1.45 -8.61 -5.69
CA ILE A 69 0.56 -8.68 -6.86
C ILE A 69 1.40 -8.75 -8.15
N VAL A 70 2.35 -7.82 -8.32
CA VAL A 70 3.21 -7.75 -9.51
C VAL A 70 4.12 -8.98 -9.63
N ALA A 71 4.57 -9.55 -8.51
CA ALA A 71 5.39 -10.76 -8.52
C ALA A 71 4.63 -12.01 -9.02
N GLN A 72 3.31 -12.05 -8.79
CA GLN A 72 2.45 -13.18 -9.17
C GLN A 72 1.85 -13.05 -10.58
N LEU A 73 1.92 -11.87 -11.20
CA LEU A 73 1.52 -11.72 -12.59
C LEU A 73 2.46 -12.53 -13.51
N PRO A 74 1.92 -13.27 -14.50
CA PRO A 74 2.73 -14.08 -15.40
C PRO A 74 3.76 -13.23 -16.14
N GLU A 75 4.99 -13.74 -16.23
CA GLU A 75 6.18 -13.06 -16.77
C GLU A 75 6.01 -12.56 -18.22
N GLN A 76 4.99 -13.05 -18.92
CA GLN A 76 4.63 -12.71 -20.29
C GLN A 76 3.78 -11.43 -20.42
N ALA A 77 3.35 -10.81 -19.31
CA ALA A 77 2.41 -9.68 -19.36
C ALA A 77 3.03 -8.30 -19.68
N SER A 78 4.35 -8.07 -19.57
CA SER A 78 4.93 -6.85 -20.15
C SER A 78 6.46 -6.83 -20.19
N ALA A 79 7.00 -6.32 -21.30
CA ALA A 79 8.38 -5.82 -21.38
C ALA A 79 8.65 -4.65 -20.39
N GLU A 80 7.60 -4.10 -19.77
CA GLU A 80 7.63 -2.97 -18.83
C GLU A 80 7.79 -3.41 -17.36
N ALA A 81 7.39 -4.64 -16.99
CA ALA A 81 7.55 -5.19 -15.62
C ALA A 81 9.01 -5.31 -15.18
N LYS A 82 9.95 -5.35 -16.13
CA LYS A 82 11.40 -5.40 -15.87
C LYS A 82 11.93 -4.11 -15.22
N ILE A 83 11.27 -2.98 -15.46
CA ILE A 83 11.68 -1.66 -14.92
C ILE A 83 11.26 -1.52 -13.45
N LEU A 84 10.07 -2.00 -13.08
CA LEU A 84 9.58 -1.94 -11.69
C LEU A 84 10.32 -2.90 -10.75
N ARG A 85 10.80 -4.05 -11.26
CA ARG A 85 11.62 -4.99 -10.48
C ARG A 85 13.04 -4.47 -10.19
N ALA A 86 13.48 -3.42 -10.88
CA ALA A 86 14.81 -2.83 -10.71
C ALA A 86 14.86 -1.78 -9.58
N VAL A 87 13.74 -1.48 -8.91
CA VAL A 87 13.72 -0.52 -7.81
C VAL A 87 14.46 -1.12 -6.60
N PRO A 88 15.60 -0.54 -6.18
CA PRO A 88 16.32 -1.01 -5.00
C PRO A 88 15.43 -0.85 -3.76
N ARG A 89 15.40 -1.85 -2.88
CA ARG A 89 14.71 -1.73 -1.59
C ARG A 89 15.24 -0.49 -0.87
N PRO A 90 14.38 0.40 -0.33
CA PRO A 90 14.85 1.57 0.39
C PRO A 90 15.71 1.10 1.56
N LYS A 91 16.97 1.52 1.57
CA LYS A 91 17.90 1.27 2.67
C LYS A 91 17.38 2.08 3.85
N ARG A 92 17.00 1.40 4.95
CA ARG A 92 16.63 2.08 6.20
C ARG A 92 17.78 3.01 6.57
N VAL A 93 17.52 4.32 6.57
CA VAL A 93 18.46 5.32 7.09
C VAL A 93 18.47 5.12 8.59
N GLN A 94 19.56 4.58 9.13
CA GLN A 94 19.82 4.65 10.56
C GLN A 94 20.07 6.13 10.89
N VAL A 95 19.20 6.68 11.73
CA VAL A 95 19.43 7.98 12.35
C VAL A 95 20.41 7.71 13.48
N ASP A 96 21.68 8.07 13.28
CA ASP A 96 22.66 8.08 14.37
C ASP A 96 22.33 9.26 15.28
N ASP A 97 21.95 8.95 16.52
CA ASP A 97 21.82 9.91 17.63
C ASP A 97 23.17 10.56 17.89
N ALA A 98 23.20 11.90 17.83
CA ALA A 98 24.32 12.76 18.21
C ALA A 98 23.89 13.71 19.32
#